data_AF-X1V4J5-F1
#
_entry.id   AF-X1V4J5-F1
#
_cell.length_a   1.000
_cell.length_b   1.000
_cell.length_c   1.000
_cell.angle_alpha   90.00
_cell.angle_beta   90.00
_cell.angle_gamma   90.00
#
_symmetry.space_group_name_H-M   'P 1'
#
loop_
_entity.id
_entity.type
_entity.pdbx_description
1 polymer ?
#
loop_
_entity_poly.entity_id
_entity_poly.type
_entity_poly.pdbx_seq_one_letter_code
_entity_poly.pdbx_strand_id
1 'polypeptide(L)'
;NKLVLKPDYTELIADGADCVRVVIELQDKNSQALHLSHHPVFFEMAGPGKLIGENPFSLEAGKGAIFIQAGREPGKIGLKAYVNELPPAEIIINIIAMQEETVPVKKL
;
A
#
# COMPACT_ATOMS: atom_id res chain seq x y z
N ASN A 1 -20.69 -4.92 3.62
CA ASN A 1 -19.30 -4.83 4.12
C ASN A 1 -18.46 -4.16 3.07
N LYS A 2 -17.35 -3.55 3.44
CA LYS A 2 -16.42 -2.91 2.51
C LYS A 2 -14.98 -3.15 2.95
N LEU A 3 -14.09 -3.28 1.98
CA LEU A 3 -12.66 -3.21 2.21
C LEU A 3 -12.24 -1.74 2.26
N VAL A 4 -11.35 -1.38 3.18
CA VAL A 4 -10.83 -0.01 3.31
C VAL A 4 -9.32 -0.07 3.37
N LEU A 5 -8.67 0.76 2.56
CA LEU A 5 -7.23 0.95 2.54
C LEU A 5 -6.90 2.33 3.13
N LYS A 6 -6.02 2.37 4.12
CA LYS A 6 -5.62 3.59 4.82
C LYS A 6 -4.10 3.70 4.78
N PRO A 7 -3.52 4.38 3.79
CA PRO A 7 -2.09 4.68 3.80
C PRO A 7 -1.82 5.71 4.91
N ASP A 8 -0.70 5.57 5.61
CA ASP A 8 -0.29 6.57 6.62
C ASP A 8 -0.01 7.95 5.95
N TYR A 9 0.48 7.95 4.71
CA TYR A 9 0.72 9.12 3.85
C TYR A 9 0.44 8.80 2.38
N THR A 10 0.15 9.81 1.56
CA THR A 10 -0.13 9.62 0.12
C THR A 10 0.99 10.13 -0.79
N GLU A 11 2.15 10.46 -0.22
CA GLU A 11 3.32 10.95 -0.95
C GLU A 11 4.58 10.25 -0.42
N LEU A 12 5.44 9.76 -1.32
CA LEU A 12 6.74 9.18 -1.02
C LEU A 12 7.82 9.77 -1.92
N ILE A 13 9.06 9.75 -1.47
CA ILE A 13 10.22 10.21 -2.22
C ILE A 13 10.72 9.11 -3.16
N ALA A 14 11.07 9.50 -4.39
CA ALA A 14 11.64 8.62 -5.42
C ALA A 14 13.12 8.25 -5.13
N ASP A 15 13.45 7.79 -3.93
CA ASP A 15 14.82 7.42 -3.53
C ASP A 15 15.09 5.90 -3.61
N GLY A 16 14.04 5.09 -3.81
CA GLY A 16 14.09 3.63 -3.82
C GLY A 16 14.07 2.98 -2.43
N ALA A 17 13.91 3.77 -1.36
CA ALA A 17 13.94 3.33 0.03
C ALA A 17 12.68 3.75 0.80
N ASP A 18 12.10 4.90 0.49
CA ASP A 18 10.93 5.46 1.17
C ASP A 18 9.74 4.50 1.08
N CYS A 19 9.04 4.34 2.21
CA CYS A 19 7.99 3.35 2.38
C CYS A 19 6.82 3.91 3.17
N VAL A 20 5.61 3.54 2.76
CA VAL A 20 4.39 3.82 3.52
C VAL A 20 3.70 2.53 3.92
N ARG A 21 3.23 2.48 5.16
CA ARG A 21 2.33 1.44 5.63
C ARG A 21 0.92 1.73 5.12
N VAL A 22 0.27 0.70 4.57
CA VAL A 22 -1.14 0.74 4.21
C VAL A 22 -1.89 -0.22 5.13
N VAL A 23 -2.75 0.34 5.99
CA VAL A 23 -3.63 -0.46 6.85
C VAL A 23 -4.84 -0.91 6.02
N ILE A 24 -5.11 -2.21 6.08
CA ILE A 24 -6.29 -2.83 5.46
C ILE A 24 -7.30 -3.16 6.54
N GLU A 25 -8.55 -2.76 6.35
CA GLU A 25 -9.64 -3.10 7.25
C GLU A 25 -10.85 -3.59 6.48
N LEU A 26 -11.40 -4.74 6.89
CA LEU A 26 -12.71 -5.18 6.46
C LEU A 26 -13.76 -4.64 7.43
N GLN A 27 -14.67 -3.80 6.94
CA GLN A 27 -15.61 -3.07 7.77
C GLN A 27 -17.08 -3.41 7.47
N ASP A 28 -17.91 -3.35 8.49
CA ASP A 28 -19.37 -3.37 8.37
C ASP A 28 -19.93 -2.02 7.88
N LYS A 29 -21.27 -1.91 7.81
CA LYS A 29 -21.96 -0.67 7.41
C LYS A 29 -21.77 0.51 8.39
N ASN A 30 -21.38 0.23 9.62
CA ASN A 30 -21.12 1.22 10.67
C ASN A 30 -19.64 1.57 10.80
N SER A 31 -18.80 1.15 9.84
CA SER A 31 -17.34 1.34 9.85
C SER A 31 -16.62 0.62 11.01
N GLN A 32 -17.23 -0.43 11.55
CA GLN A 32 -16.59 -1.30 12.55
C GLN A 32 -15.86 -2.44 11.86
N ALA A 33 -14.69 -2.81 12.36
CA ALA A 33 -13.93 -3.92 11.81
C ALA A 33 -14.63 -5.27 12.09
N LEU A 34 -14.60 -6.16 11.11
CA LEU A 34 -15.16 -7.51 11.23
C LEU A 34 -14.17 -8.44 11.94
N HIS A 35 -14.17 -8.41 13.27
CA HIS A 35 -13.19 -9.10 14.13
C HIS A 35 -13.13 -10.63 14.01
N LEU A 36 -14.10 -11.27 13.36
CA LEU A 36 -14.12 -12.73 13.12
C LEU A 36 -13.73 -13.08 11.67
N SER A 37 -13.35 -12.08 10.87
CA SER A 37 -12.98 -12.29 9.48
C SER A 37 -11.50 -12.58 9.32
N HIS A 38 -11.21 -13.66 8.57
CA HIS A 38 -9.88 -14.08 8.16
C HIS A 38 -9.77 -14.20 6.63
N HIS A 39 -10.52 -13.37 5.88
CA HIS A 39 -10.53 -13.46 4.43
C HIS A 39 -9.15 -13.09 3.85
N PRO A 40 -8.67 -13.83 2.82
CA PRO A 40 -7.50 -13.42 2.05
C PRO A 40 -7.83 -12.16 1.25
N VAL A 41 -6.95 -11.18 1.32
CA VAL A 41 -6.97 -9.96 0.52
C VAL A 41 -5.93 -10.10 -0.58
N PHE A 42 -6.36 -9.88 -1.81
CA PHE A 42 -5.49 -9.87 -2.98
C PHE A 42 -5.16 -8.44 -3.36
N PHE A 43 -3.96 -8.24 -3.88
CA PHE A 43 -3.49 -6.93 -4.33
C PHE A 43 -3.07 -6.93 -5.79
N GLU A 44 -3.46 -5.88 -6.50
CA GLU A 44 -2.95 -5.50 -7.82
C GLU A 44 -2.32 -4.12 -7.67
N MET A 45 -1.09 -3.96 -8.18
CA MET A 45 -0.36 -2.71 -8.07
C MET A 45 0.32 -2.35 -9.38
N ALA A 46 0.26 -1.08 -9.76
CA ALA A 46 0.93 -0.52 -10.92
C ALA A 46 1.64 0.79 -10.55
N GLY A 47 2.71 1.14 -11.27
CA GLY A 47 3.49 2.37 -11.05
C GLY A 47 4.90 2.14 -10.51
N PRO A 48 5.66 3.21 -10.24
CA PRO A 48 7.08 3.14 -9.91
C PRO A 48 7.30 2.81 -8.42
N GLY A 49 7.12 1.53 -8.06
CA GLY A 49 7.38 1.02 -6.72
C GLY A 49 7.11 -0.46 -6.61
N LYS A 50 7.10 -0.99 -5.39
CA LYS A 50 6.78 -2.40 -5.12
C LYS A 50 5.96 -2.58 -3.84
N LEU A 51 5.09 -3.59 -3.86
CA LEU A 51 4.40 -4.07 -2.67
C LEU A 51 5.37 -4.90 -1.82
N ILE A 52 5.43 -4.59 -0.53
CA ILE A 52 6.17 -5.32 0.49
C ILE A 52 5.16 -6.00 1.41
N GLY A 53 5.12 -7.33 1.35
CA GLY A 53 4.17 -8.14 2.08
C GLY A 53 3.73 -9.35 1.28
N GLU A 54 2.88 -10.16 1.88
CA GLU A 54 2.30 -11.34 1.22
C GLU A 54 1.18 -10.92 0.25
N ASN A 55 1.01 -11.71 -0.81
CA ASN A 55 -0.11 -11.57 -1.73
C ASN A 55 -0.50 -12.98 -2.24
N PRO A 56 -1.63 -13.57 -1.78
CA PRO A 56 -2.65 -12.94 -0.93
C PRO A 56 -2.18 -12.73 0.52
N PHE A 57 -2.76 -11.72 1.18
CA PHE A 57 -2.52 -11.39 2.58
C PHE A 57 -3.71 -11.82 3.44
N SER A 58 -3.48 -12.56 4.52
CA SER A 58 -4.55 -13.00 5.43
C SER A 58 -4.83 -11.94 6.49
N LEU A 59 -6.08 -11.50 6.62
CA LEU A 59 -6.48 -10.59 7.69
C LEU A 59 -6.54 -11.32 9.03
N GLU A 60 -6.12 -10.63 10.09
CA GLU A 60 -6.29 -11.07 11.47
C GLU A 60 -7.24 -10.12 12.20
N ALA A 61 -8.30 -10.67 12.76
CA ALA A 61 -9.41 -9.92 13.35
C ALA A 61 -9.96 -8.80 12.43
N GLY A 62 -10.08 -9.11 11.13
CA GLY A 62 -10.57 -8.18 10.10
C GLY A 62 -9.62 -7.04 9.75
N LYS A 63 -8.35 -7.10 10.17
CA LYS A 63 -7.35 -6.06 9.94
C LYS A 63 -6.00 -6.63 9.50
N GLY A 64 -5.17 -5.76 8.95
CA GLY A 64 -3.77 -6.03 8.71
C GLY A 64 -3.06 -4.84 8.08
N ALA A 65 -1.80 -5.04 7.69
CA ALA A 65 -1.03 -3.99 7.05
C ALA A 65 -0.02 -4.59 6.06
N ILE A 66 0.16 -3.89 4.95
CA ILE A 66 1.28 -4.08 4.01
C ILE A 66 2.12 -2.81 3.98
N PHE A 67 3.29 -2.87 3.37
CA PHE A 67 4.06 -1.69 3.01
C PHE A 67 4.11 -1.52 1.49
N ILE A 68 4.13 -0.28 1.03
CA ILE A 68 4.48 0.08 -0.34
C ILE A 68 5.80 0.83 -0.29
N GLN A 69 6.77 0.36 -1.06
CA GLN A 69 8.07 1.01 -1.23
C GLN A 69 8.10 1.79 -2.55
N ALA A 70 8.58 3.02 -2.50
CA ALA A 70 8.81 3.86 -3.66
C ALA A 70 9.96 3.31 -4.53
N GLY A 71 9.83 3.49 -5.85
CA GLY A 71 10.94 3.32 -6.78
C GLY A 71 11.87 4.53 -6.79
N ARG A 72 12.72 4.62 -7.83
CA ARG A 72 13.61 5.77 -8.05
C ARG A 72 13.11 6.76 -9.09
N GLU A 73 11.89 6.55 -9.58
CA GLU A 73 11.26 7.39 -10.59
C GLU A 73 10.03 8.07 -10.00
N PRO A 74 9.85 9.39 -10.18
CA PRO A 74 8.63 10.08 -9.84
C PRO A 74 7.44 9.52 -10.63
N GLY A 75 6.24 9.57 -10.06
CA GLY A 75 5.04 9.08 -10.71
C GLY A 75 3.90 8.81 -9.74
N LYS A 76 3.06 7.85 -10.07
CA LYS A 76 1.91 7.45 -9.25
C LYS A 76 1.87 5.93 -9.13
N ILE A 77 1.72 5.44 -7.90
CA ILE A 77 1.41 4.06 -7.61
C ILE A 77 -0.10 3.95 -7.41
N GLY A 78 -0.74 3.11 -8.22
CA GLY A 78 -2.11 2.67 -7.98
C GLY A 78 -2.09 1.34 -7.25
N LEU A 79 -2.72 1.26 -6.07
CA LEU A 79 -2.95 0.01 -5.35
C LEU A 79 -4.44 -0.29 -5.37
N LYS A 80 -4.78 -1.47 -5.87
CA LYS A 80 -6.11 -2.07 -5.82
C LYS A 80 -6.07 -3.28 -4.91
N ALA A 81 -7.02 -3.37 -3.99
CA ALA A 81 -7.20 -4.51 -3.11
C ALA A 81 -8.60 -5.10 -3.29
N TYR A 82 -8.72 -6.42 -3.25
CA TYR A 82 -10.01 -7.09 -3.38
C TYR A 82 -10.11 -8.33 -2.48
N VAL A 83 -11.34 -8.60 -2.06
CA VAL A 83 -11.79 -9.81 -1.38
C VAL A 83 -12.96 -10.34 -2.20
N ASN A 84 -13.09 -11.65 -2.32
CA ASN A 84 -14.19 -12.26 -3.06
C ASN A 84 -15.55 -11.71 -2.60
N GLU A 85 -16.45 -11.50 -3.55
CA GLU A 85 -17.83 -11.03 -3.33
C GLU A 85 -17.97 -9.59 -2.76
N LEU A 86 -16.89 -8.82 -2.69
CA LEU A 86 -16.93 -7.41 -2.30
C LEU A 86 -16.38 -6.50 -3.42
N PRO A 87 -16.89 -5.26 -3.54
CA PRO A 87 -16.27 -4.27 -4.40
C PRO A 87 -14.80 -4.03 -4.01
N PRO A 88 -13.90 -3.87 -4.99
CA PRO A 88 -12.51 -3.57 -4.71
C PRO A 88 -12.35 -2.19 -4.05
N ALA A 89 -11.28 -2.03 -3.28
CA ALA A 89 -10.83 -0.75 -2.76
C ALA A 89 -9.57 -0.30 -3.50
N GLU A 90 -9.47 0.99 -3.79
CA GLU A 90 -8.36 1.55 -4.55
C GLU A 90 -7.82 2.81 -3.87
N ILE A 91 -6.50 2.96 -3.88
CA ILE A 91 -5.80 4.17 -3.42
C ILE A 91 -4.69 4.54 -4.42
N ILE A 92 -4.30 5.82 -4.38
CA ILE A 92 -3.17 6.35 -5.14
C ILE A 92 -2.13 6.88 -4.16
N ILE A 93 -0.87 6.54 -4.38
CA ILE A 93 0.30 7.11 -3.70
C ILE A 93 1.13 7.85 -4.74
N ASN A 94 1.42 9.13 -4.50
CA ASN A 94 2.28 9.92 -5.37
C ASN A 94 3.75 9.66 -5.02
N ILE A 95 4.58 9.50 -6.04
CA ILE A 95 6.04 9.40 -5.88
C ILE A 95 6.64 10.70 -6.40
N ILE A 96 7.23 11.49 -5.51
CA ILE A 96 7.79 12.80 -5.81
C ILE A 96 9.29 12.70 -6.05
N ALA A 97 9.83 13.59 -6.90
CA ALA A 97 11.26 13.64 -7.15
C ALA A 97 12.04 13.95 -5.87
N MET A 98 13.12 13.20 -5.64
CA MET A 98 14.09 13.52 -4.61
C MET A 98 14.73 14.88 -4.92
N GLN A 99 14.72 15.78 -3.96
CA GLN A 99 15.29 17.13 -4.09
C GLN A 99 16.73 17.20 -3.55
N GLU A 100 17.15 16.20 -2.78
CA GLU A 100 18.49 16.13 -2.19
C GLU A 100 19.55 15.78 -3.24
N GLU A 101 20.72 16.41 -3.14
CA GLU A 101 21.86 16.07 -3.98
C GLU A 101 22.40 14.69 -3.61
N THR A 102 22.60 13.84 -4.60
CA THR A 102 23.27 12.55 -4.37
C THR A 102 24.72 12.80 -3.97
N VAL A 103 25.12 12.30 -2.79
CA VAL A 103 26.51 12.39 -2.34
C VAL A 103 27.40 11.69 -3.37
N PRO A 104 28.37 12.38 -4.00
CA PRO A 104 29.25 11.76 -4.97
C PRO A 104 30.12 10.72 -4.26
N VAL A 105 29.86 9.45 -4.55
CA VAL A 105 30.77 8.37 -4.17
C VAL A 105 31.98 8.48 -5.11
N LYS A 106 33.16 8.82 -4.57
CA LYS A 106 34.41 8.70 -5.33
C LYS A 106 34.48 7.25 -5.85
N LYS A 107 34.57 7.08 -7.16
CA LYS A 107 34.90 5.77 -7.75
C LYS A 107 36.25 5.35 -7.16
N LEU A 108 36.25 4.29 -6.37
CA LEU A 108 37.45 3.61 -5.88
C LEU A 108 38.21 2.99 -7.05
#